data_AF-A0A2T2VGF9-F1
#
_entry.id   AF-A0A2T2VGF9-F1
#
_cell.length_a   1.000
_cell.length_b   1.000
_cell.length_c   1.000
_cell.angle_alpha   90.00
_cell.angle_beta   90.00
_cell.angle_gamma   90.00
#
_symmetry.space_group_name_H-M   'P 1'
#
loop_
_entity.id
_entity.type
_entity.pdbx_description
1 polymer ?
#
loop_
_entity_poly.entity_id
_entity_poly.type
_entity_poly.pdbx_seq_one_letter_code
_entity_poly.pdbx_strand_id
1 'polypeptide(L)'
;MQTKTLNLSIALTFLALLIGFSQTPSAANPSNIELDYNKTGTGLSAGTHIGDLKVIPQDSFEYQFELVSGSGAQHNPLFQLQNQSILTDQVIQNAGKKSVRIKAASNNDTIEEAIVIDVDQGFYPNLVNKNFIKSGNMSDTISIQDSATITSMALMLQISHTNIDSIWAHLTHQPTNTTITLIKTLSTTGNCGYDSMLVTLQPNANTTLSPQCPPIYDTTYQSIMGLNTFVKENLNGKWILNVNIPTIYGDSGKLKKWAVNFQNTSSSTPQDSIQLSNNTIMEQDSIGDAVGKLHLVGSDMNSNVSFNLISGKGDTHNNLFKINKDALYIDSTASEGKKQIRIQADDGNDIIVNTLSIRVADTSNNTNTYTFDTSNVKSIHEYMAKREYLIAYRDDDSIYTDTTITSTDTSRNPSSKKGESTLTSPEKSDQKMDVTAFYPNPFSQTTELKYSLSESSTISLRIFNISGELIRHIKLDNQAPGDHKMQWDGMNRKGQMAKKGTFLYSLKIIDQKGTVAKHRSGKVVHLQ
;
A
#
# COMPACT_ATOMS: atom_id res chain seq x y z
N MET A 1 -15.88 -17.41 77.59
CA MET A 1 -15.86 -17.75 76.16
C MET A 1 -14.76 -16.89 75.53
N GLN A 2 -13.50 -17.35 75.56
CA GLN A 2 -12.78 -17.88 74.38
C GLN A 2 -13.10 -17.07 73.13
N THR A 3 -12.19 -16.20 72.66
CA THR A 3 -11.20 -16.62 71.66
C THR A 3 -9.86 -15.88 71.86
N LYS A 4 -8.81 -16.65 72.17
CA LYS A 4 -7.41 -16.20 72.14
C LYS A 4 -6.85 -16.44 70.74
N THR A 5 -6.25 -15.39 70.19
CA THR A 5 -5.29 -15.39 69.09
C THR A 5 -4.18 -16.40 69.33
N LEU A 6 -3.83 -17.18 68.30
CA LEU A 6 -2.57 -17.91 68.22
C LEU A 6 -1.97 -17.73 66.82
N ASN A 7 -0.85 -17.01 66.77
CA ASN A 7 0.13 -17.12 65.71
C ASN A 7 0.82 -18.49 65.83
N LEU A 8 0.98 -19.22 64.73
CA LEU A 8 2.12 -20.14 64.58
C LEU A 8 2.46 -20.38 63.11
N SER A 9 3.72 -20.06 62.78
CA SER A 9 4.44 -20.40 61.57
C SER A 9 4.71 -21.90 61.50
N ILE A 10 4.39 -22.57 60.39
CA ILE A 10 4.99 -23.85 59.99
C ILE A 10 5.07 -23.90 58.46
N ALA A 11 6.28 -24.10 57.95
CA ALA A 11 6.59 -24.41 56.56
C ALA A 11 6.08 -25.81 56.18
N LEU A 12 5.57 -25.98 54.95
CA LEU A 12 5.38 -27.29 54.35
C LEU A 12 5.73 -27.26 52.86
N THR A 13 6.80 -27.95 52.51
CA THR A 13 7.16 -28.39 51.16
C THR A 13 6.15 -29.42 50.67
N PHE A 14 5.64 -29.27 49.46
CA PHE A 14 5.13 -30.39 48.67
C PHE A 14 5.49 -30.21 47.19
N LEU A 15 6.32 -31.14 46.71
CA LEU A 15 6.58 -31.42 45.30
C LEU A 15 5.39 -32.23 44.78
N ALA A 16 4.69 -31.73 43.76
CA ALA A 16 3.82 -32.53 42.91
C ALA A 16 4.10 -32.17 41.45
N LEU A 17 4.73 -33.13 40.79
CA LEU A 17 5.01 -33.23 39.37
C LEU A 17 3.68 -33.14 38.60
N LEU A 18 3.46 -32.08 37.82
CA LEU A 18 2.57 -32.12 36.67
C LEU A 18 3.31 -31.53 35.48
N ILE A 19 3.89 -32.44 34.69
CA ILE A 19 4.43 -32.15 33.36
C ILE A 19 3.22 -31.89 32.48
N GLY A 20 2.81 -30.63 32.41
CA GLY A 20 2.10 -30.07 31.28
C GLY A 20 3.01 -29.02 30.70
N PHE A 21 3.72 -29.34 29.62
CA PHE A 21 4.27 -28.30 28.75
C PHE A 21 3.09 -27.46 28.25
N SER A 22 2.70 -26.42 29.00
CA SER A 22 2.24 -25.22 28.33
C SER A 22 3.52 -24.68 27.69
N GLN A 23 3.73 -25.01 26.42
CA GLN A 23 4.54 -24.15 25.59
C GLN A 23 3.90 -22.76 25.77
N THR A 24 4.54 -21.91 26.56
CA THR A 24 4.40 -20.47 26.36
C THR A 24 4.51 -20.29 24.86
N PRO A 25 3.54 -19.64 24.17
CA PRO A 25 3.68 -19.42 22.75
C PRO A 25 5.07 -18.85 22.56
N SER A 26 5.92 -19.56 21.82
CA SER A 26 7.24 -19.07 21.46
C SER A 26 7.00 -17.67 20.95
N ALA A 27 7.46 -16.65 21.69
CA ALA A 27 7.46 -15.29 21.17
C ALA A 27 8.15 -15.43 19.81
N ALA A 28 7.41 -15.17 18.74
CA ALA A 28 8.00 -15.24 17.42
C ALA A 28 9.19 -14.28 17.43
N ASN A 29 10.35 -14.72 16.94
CA ASN A 29 11.55 -13.88 17.00
C ASN A 29 11.22 -12.53 16.32
N PRO A 30 11.55 -11.42 16.98
CA PRO A 30 11.26 -10.10 16.47
C PRO A 30 12.00 -9.93 15.14
N SER A 31 11.27 -9.48 14.12
CA SER A 31 11.74 -9.56 12.73
C SER A 31 11.79 -8.20 12.03
N ASN A 32 11.10 -7.19 12.56
CA ASN A 32 10.91 -5.91 11.90
C ASN A 32 10.71 -4.78 12.92
N ILE A 33 11.00 -3.56 12.49
CA ILE A 33 10.67 -2.32 13.19
C ILE A 33 9.56 -1.64 12.38
N GLU A 34 8.42 -1.36 13.01
CA GLU A 34 7.30 -0.64 12.41
C GLU A 34 7.17 0.74 13.05
N LEU A 35 6.84 1.73 12.22
CA LEU A 35 6.44 3.06 12.65
C LEU A 35 4.92 3.16 12.48
N ASP A 36 4.20 3.41 13.58
CA ASP A 36 2.73 3.39 13.57
C ASP A 36 2.10 4.49 12.71
N TYR A 37 2.84 5.56 12.46
CA TYR A 37 2.47 6.63 11.54
C TYR A 37 3.71 7.18 10.83
N ASN A 38 3.77 7.01 9.52
CA ASN A 38 4.95 7.32 8.71
C ASN A 38 4.72 8.45 7.71
N LYS A 39 3.84 9.41 8.04
CA LYS A 39 3.52 10.53 7.16
C LYS A 39 3.63 11.86 7.91
N THR A 40 4.16 12.89 7.28
CA THR A 40 4.34 14.23 7.85
C THR A 40 4.32 15.32 6.77
N GLY A 41 4.59 16.56 7.14
CA GLY A 41 4.50 17.74 6.29
C GLY A 41 5.78 18.52 6.11
N THR A 42 5.88 19.25 5.00
CA THR A 42 6.90 20.28 4.81
C THR A 42 6.65 21.49 5.70
N GLY A 43 7.71 22.14 6.20
CA GLY A 43 7.59 23.38 6.97
C GLY A 43 7.21 23.20 8.45
N LEU A 44 7.14 21.97 8.96
CA LEU A 44 6.95 21.72 10.39
C LEU A 44 8.20 22.11 11.20
N SER A 45 8.02 22.69 12.38
CA SER A 45 9.12 23.03 13.29
C SER A 45 9.93 21.80 13.71
N ALA A 46 11.19 22.00 14.12
CA ALA A 46 11.95 20.97 14.83
C ALA A 46 11.22 20.50 16.10
N GLY A 47 11.32 19.21 16.40
CA GLY A 47 10.64 18.56 17.52
C GLY A 47 9.18 18.19 17.24
N THR A 48 8.72 18.22 15.98
CA THR A 48 7.38 17.73 15.63
C THR A 48 7.37 16.21 15.64
N HIS A 49 6.47 15.64 16.44
CA HIS A 49 6.27 14.19 16.56
C HIS A 49 5.61 13.62 15.30
N ILE A 50 6.20 12.56 14.74
CA ILE A 50 5.74 11.90 13.51
C ILE A 50 5.02 10.59 13.83
N GLY A 51 5.59 9.76 14.72
CA GLY A 51 5.04 8.45 15.08
C GLY A 51 5.92 7.71 16.09
N ASP A 52 5.40 6.60 16.60
CA ASP A 52 6.06 5.74 17.56
C ASP A 52 6.53 4.43 16.91
N LEU A 53 7.79 4.08 17.18
CA LEU A 53 8.44 2.86 16.74
C LEU A 53 8.01 1.68 17.61
N LYS A 54 7.83 0.52 16.99
CA LYS A 54 7.52 -0.76 17.64
C LYS A 54 8.28 -1.88 16.97
N VAL A 55 8.75 -2.84 17.76
CA VAL A 55 9.30 -4.09 17.24
C VAL A 55 8.15 -5.08 17.03
N ILE A 56 8.15 -5.75 15.87
CA ILE A 56 7.11 -6.68 15.46
C ILE A 56 7.72 -8.02 15.02
N PRO A 57 7.13 -9.16 15.43
CA PRO A 57 6.01 -9.29 16.39
C PRO A 57 6.38 -8.78 17.79
N GLN A 58 5.39 -8.23 18.50
CA GLN A 58 5.61 -7.67 19.84
C GLN A 58 5.94 -8.81 20.82
N ASP A 59 7.04 -8.65 21.54
CA ASP A 59 7.46 -9.56 22.61
C ASP A 59 7.46 -8.86 23.97
N SER A 60 8.01 -9.51 24.99
CA SER A 60 8.11 -9.00 26.35
C SER A 60 9.37 -8.17 26.62
N PHE A 61 10.21 -7.92 25.62
CA PHE A 61 11.45 -7.20 25.80
C PHE A 61 11.25 -5.69 25.62
N GLU A 62 12.03 -4.90 26.38
CA GLU A 62 12.15 -3.47 26.15
C GLU A 62 13.27 -3.21 25.15
N TYR A 63 12.95 -2.45 24.11
CA TYR A 63 13.87 -2.06 23.05
C TYR A 63 14.29 -0.60 23.20
N GLN A 64 15.59 -0.36 23.04
CA GLN A 64 16.15 0.98 22.86
C GLN A 64 16.31 1.23 21.36
N PHE A 65 15.88 2.41 20.91
CA PHE A 65 15.94 2.81 19.51
C PHE A 65 17.04 3.84 19.28
N GLU A 66 17.78 3.66 18.19
CA GLU A 66 18.83 4.60 17.78
C GLU A 66 18.83 4.80 16.26
N LEU A 67 19.18 6.00 15.80
CA LEU A 67 19.48 6.27 14.39
C LEU A 67 20.91 5.79 14.10
N VAL A 68 21.06 4.91 13.10
CA VAL A 68 22.36 4.32 12.73
C VAL A 68 22.70 4.64 11.28
N SER A 69 23.99 4.61 10.94
CA SER A 69 24.45 4.78 9.56
C SER A 69 24.21 3.52 8.72
N GLY A 70 24.32 3.62 7.40
CA GLY A 70 24.17 2.50 6.47
C GLY A 70 23.14 2.76 5.38
N SER A 71 22.75 1.70 4.67
CA SER A 71 21.76 1.78 3.58
C SER A 71 20.38 2.17 4.10
N GLY A 72 19.84 3.30 3.63
CA GLY A 72 18.58 3.87 4.13
C GLY A 72 18.76 4.97 5.19
N ALA A 73 19.99 5.36 5.53
CA ALA A 73 20.29 6.37 6.55
C ALA A 73 20.37 7.82 6.01
N GLN A 74 20.06 8.05 4.73
CA GLN A 74 20.35 9.31 4.03
C GLN A 74 19.72 10.53 4.68
N HIS A 75 18.53 10.36 5.26
CA HIS A 75 17.78 11.44 5.86
C HIS A 75 17.83 11.43 7.39
N ASN A 76 18.67 10.59 8.01
CA ASN A 76 18.84 10.60 9.46
C ASN A 76 19.05 12.02 10.03
N PRO A 77 19.84 12.93 9.42
CA PRO A 77 20.00 14.29 9.93
C PRO A 77 18.72 15.14 9.95
N LEU A 78 17.64 14.74 9.27
CA LEU A 78 16.35 15.43 9.32
C LEU A 78 15.52 15.05 10.56
N PHE A 79 15.90 13.99 11.26
CA PHE A 79 15.08 13.38 12.32
C PHE A 79 15.89 13.11 13.59
N GLN A 80 15.18 13.01 14.70
CA GLN A 80 15.72 12.64 15.99
C GLN A 80 14.78 11.64 16.66
N LEU A 81 15.32 10.89 17.62
CA LEU A 81 14.56 9.97 18.44
C LEU A 81 14.45 10.49 19.86
N GLN A 82 13.25 10.39 20.42
CA GLN A 82 13.00 10.58 21.84
C GLN A 82 12.29 9.34 22.35
N ASN A 83 13.04 8.46 23.03
CA ASN A 83 12.60 7.10 23.38
C ASN A 83 12.20 6.32 22.11
N GLN A 84 10.94 5.89 22.01
CA GLN A 84 10.38 5.21 20.84
C GLN A 84 9.80 6.17 19.79
N SER A 85 9.70 7.46 20.09
CA SER A 85 9.07 8.44 19.19
C SER A 85 10.09 8.99 18.20
N ILE A 86 9.70 9.08 16.93
CA ILE A 86 10.48 9.79 15.90
C ILE A 86 9.92 11.21 15.72
N LEU A 87 10.82 12.19 15.73
CA LEU A 87 10.51 13.60 15.60
C LEU A 87 11.36 14.23 14.51
N THR A 88 10.92 15.35 13.96
CA THR A 88 11.77 16.20 13.13
C THR A 88 12.92 16.77 13.98
N ASP A 89 14.14 16.79 13.44
CA ASP A 89 15.28 17.49 14.07
C ASP A 89 15.42 18.91 13.54
N GLN A 90 14.92 19.14 12.34
CA GLN A 90 14.92 20.44 11.66
C GLN A 90 13.67 20.60 10.78
N VAL A 91 13.50 21.81 10.23
CA VAL A 91 12.41 22.09 9.29
C VAL A 91 12.69 21.42 7.96
N ILE A 92 11.83 20.50 7.55
CA ILE A 92 11.92 19.82 6.24
C ILE A 92 11.21 20.70 5.20
N GLN A 93 11.96 21.27 4.26
CA GLN A 93 11.40 22.20 3.27
C GLN A 93 10.84 21.51 2.02
N ASN A 94 11.41 20.36 1.66
CA ASN A 94 11.06 19.65 0.43
C ASN A 94 10.18 18.45 0.75
N ALA A 95 9.10 18.31 -0.02
CA ALA A 95 8.23 17.13 0.01
C ALA A 95 8.98 15.88 -0.51
N GLY A 96 8.30 14.75 -0.56
CA GLY A 96 8.82 13.47 -1.01
C GLY A 96 9.17 12.54 0.14
N LYS A 97 9.49 11.28 -0.18
CA LYS A 97 9.77 10.30 0.87
C LYS A 97 11.19 10.46 1.39
N LYS A 98 11.36 10.33 2.70
CA LYS A 98 12.62 10.43 3.43
C LYS A 98 12.89 9.09 4.11
N SER A 99 14.10 8.58 3.98
CA SER A 99 14.51 7.28 4.52
C SER A 99 15.39 7.47 5.75
N VAL A 100 15.04 6.80 6.84
CA VAL A 100 15.79 6.76 8.09
C VAL A 100 16.15 5.33 8.43
N ARG A 101 17.36 5.14 8.96
CA ARG A 101 17.85 3.83 9.38
C ARG A 101 17.82 3.75 10.90
N ILE A 102 17.01 2.84 11.41
CA ILE A 102 16.76 2.65 12.83
C ILE A 102 17.32 1.31 13.27
N LYS A 103 18.00 1.30 14.41
CA LYS A 103 18.33 0.10 15.15
C LYS A 103 17.46 0.01 16.40
N ALA A 104 16.89 -1.17 16.64
CA ALA A 104 16.23 -1.53 17.88
C ALA A 104 17.09 -2.59 18.58
N ALA A 105 17.54 -2.31 19.80
CA ALA A 105 18.35 -3.22 20.59
C ALA A 105 17.71 -3.53 21.95
N SER A 106 17.68 -4.81 22.31
CA SER A 106 17.38 -5.30 23.65
C SER A 106 18.61 -6.03 24.21
N ASN A 107 18.53 -6.55 25.43
CA ASN A 107 19.62 -7.34 26.01
C ASN A 107 19.94 -8.63 25.23
N ASN A 108 19.02 -9.09 24.39
CA ASN A 108 19.12 -10.39 23.71
C ASN A 108 19.06 -10.30 22.19
N ASP A 109 18.62 -9.17 21.62
CA ASP A 109 18.38 -9.06 20.18
C ASP A 109 18.72 -7.67 19.64
N THR A 110 19.03 -7.59 18.35
CA THR A 110 19.31 -6.35 17.63
C THR A 110 18.78 -6.45 16.21
N ILE A 111 17.96 -5.47 15.84
CA ILE A 111 17.33 -5.39 14.53
C ILE A 111 17.64 -4.03 13.93
N GLU A 112 17.94 -3.98 12.64
CA GLU A 112 18.11 -2.71 11.91
C GLU A 112 17.24 -2.66 10.65
N GLU A 113 16.51 -1.55 10.49
CA GLU A 113 15.62 -1.37 9.35
C GLU A 113 15.65 0.06 8.80
N ALA A 114 15.51 0.15 7.47
CA ALA A 114 15.25 1.41 6.79
C ALA A 114 13.74 1.67 6.72
N ILE A 115 13.30 2.71 7.43
CA ILE A 115 11.91 3.17 7.49
C ILE A 115 11.75 4.40 6.60
N VAL A 116 10.65 4.42 5.85
CA VAL A 116 10.34 5.49 4.92
C VAL A 116 9.21 6.35 5.50
N ILE A 117 9.49 7.64 5.61
CA ILE A 117 8.57 8.67 6.06
C ILE A 117 8.14 9.48 4.83
N ASP A 118 6.83 9.55 4.60
CA ASP A 118 6.22 10.29 3.50
C ASP A 118 6.03 11.76 3.92
N VAL A 119 6.76 12.69 3.29
CA VAL A 119 6.66 14.13 3.58
C VAL A 119 5.83 14.79 2.49
N ASP A 120 4.61 15.17 2.82
CA ASP A 120 3.67 15.80 1.89
C ASP A 120 3.72 17.32 2.02
N GLN A 121 3.71 18.01 0.89
CA GLN A 121 3.44 19.44 0.93
C GLN A 121 2.00 19.69 1.36
N GLY A 122 1.80 20.60 2.32
CA GLY A 122 0.46 20.99 2.78
C GLY A 122 -0.16 20.04 3.82
N PHE A 123 0.47 18.92 4.19
CA PHE A 123 -0.10 17.96 5.15
C PHE A 123 0.57 18.06 6.53
N TYR A 124 -0.15 18.46 7.57
CA TYR A 124 0.40 18.73 8.89
C TYR A 124 -0.26 17.84 9.95
N PRO A 125 0.28 16.64 10.23
CA PRO A 125 -0.24 15.77 11.27
C PRO A 125 0.30 16.17 12.65
N ASN A 126 -0.44 15.80 13.69
CA ASN A 126 -0.01 15.93 15.06
C ASN A 126 -0.56 14.79 15.92
N LEU A 127 0.34 13.97 16.44
CA LEU A 127 0.07 12.83 17.31
C LEU A 127 0.37 13.23 18.75
N VAL A 128 -0.66 13.46 19.56
CA VAL A 128 -0.50 14.14 20.85
C VAL A 128 -0.98 13.35 22.06
N ASN A 129 -1.84 12.34 21.88
CA ASN A 129 -2.37 11.46 22.95
C ASN A 129 -2.60 12.18 24.30
N LYS A 130 -3.19 13.39 24.27
CA LYS A 130 -3.38 14.26 25.43
C LYS A 130 -4.67 13.92 26.15
N ASN A 131 -4.58 13.69 27.46
CA ASN A 131 -5.77 13.53 28.30
C ASN A 131 -6.45 14.89 28.51
N PHE A 132 -7.78 14.89 28.57
CA PHE A 132 -8.54 16.03 29.05
C PHE A 132 -9.55 15.59 30.11
N ILE A 133 -9.68 16.45 31.12
CA ILE A 133 -10.47 16.19 32.32
C ILE A 133 -11.76 17.00 32.29
N LYS A 134 -12.71 16.55 33.13
CA LYS A 134 -14.02 17.17 33.40
C LYS A 134 -13.95 18.71 33.40
N SER A 135 -14.83 19.36 32.64
CA SER A 135 -14.98 20.83 32.57
C SER A 135 -13.71 21.61 32.23
N GLY A 136 -12.73 20.97 31.58
CA GLY A 136 -11.46 21.58 31.19
C GLY A 136 -11.40 21.96 29.70
N ASN A 137 -10.59 22.96 29.39
CA ASN A 137 -10.15 23.24 28.03
C ASN A 137 -8.81 22.53 27.82
N MET A 138 -8.70 21.75 26.76
CA MET A 138 -7.42 21.29 26.23
C MET A 138 -7.07 22.12 25.01
N SER A 139 -5.82 22.53 24.90
CA SER A 139 -5.27 23.07 23.67
C SER A 139 -4.09 22.24 23.19
N ASP A 140 -3.98 22.16 21.87
CA ASP A 140 -2.85 21.58 21.20
C ASP A 140 -2.48 22.42 19.97
N THR A 141 -1.21 22.42 19.57
CA THR A 141 -0.69 23.38 18.59
C THR A 141 0.22 22.72 17.57
N ILE A 142 -0.04 23.01 16.30
CA ILE A 142 0.88 22.78 15.18
C ILE A 142 1.51 24.13 14.82
N SER A 143 2.84 24.17 14.74
CA SER A 143 3.57 25.36 14.27
C SER A 143 4.09 25.10 12.86
N ILE A 144 3.69 25.96 11.92
CA ILE A 144 4.01 25.83 10.49
C ILE A 144 4.87 27.02 10.06
N GLN A 145 5.98 26.74 9.39
CA GLN A 145 6.92 27.68 8.78
C GLN A 145 6.88 27.61 7.25
N ASP A 146 5.68 27.77 6.68
CA ASP A 146 5.44 27.77 5.24
C ASP A 146 4.62 29.01 4.88
N SER A 147 5.15 29.85 3.99
CA SER A 147 4.53 31.11 3.59
C SER A 147 3.45 30.99 2.51
N ALA A 148 3.07 29.78 2.09
CA ALA A 148 2.06 29.55 1.06
C ALA A 148 0.69 30.14 1.43
N THR A 149 -0.07 30.52 0.40
CA THR A 149 -1.45 31.02 0.55
C THR A 149 -2.42 29.85 0.50
N ILE A 150 -3.35 29.80 1.46
CA ILE A 150 -4.35 28.74 1.57
C ILE A 150 -5.39 28.87 0.46
N THR A 151 -5.59 27.81 -0.34
CA THR A 151 -6.65 27.75 -1.36
C THR A 151 -7.80 26.83 -0.96
N SER A 152 -7.52 25.78 -0.19
CA SER A 152 -8.49 24.92 0.46
C SER A 152 -7.85 24.22 1.65
N MET A 153 -8.67 23.69 2.56
CA MET A 153 -8.16 22.90 3.67
C MET A 153 -9.14 21.78 4.07
N ALA A 154 -8.59 20.73 4.66
CA ALA A 154 -9.30 19.68 5.36
C ALA A 154 -8.69 19.51 6.76
N LEU A 155 -9.48 19.07 7.73
CA LEU A 155 -8.99 18.79 9.08
C LEU A 155 -9.44 17.41 9.54
N MET A 156 -8.50 16.54 9.90
CA MET A 156 -8.79 15.27 10.54
C MET A 156 -8.71 15.42 12.06
N LEU A 157 -9.61 14.79 12.79
CA LEU A 157 -9.63 14.78 14.25
C LEU A 157 -10.02 13.40 14.79
N GLN A 158 -9.21 12.88 15.72
CA GLN A 158 -9.52 11.66 16.47
C GLN A 158 -9.55 11.92 17.97
N ILE A 159 -10.71 11.69 18.58
CA ILE A 159 -10.93 11.81 20.02
C ILE A 159 -11.49 10.49 20.54
N SER A 160 -10.96 10.01 21.66
CA SER A 160 -11.59 8.97 22.47
C SER A 160 -12.21 9.65 23.69
N HIS A 161 -13.45 9.31 24.05
CA HIS A 161 -14.19 9.98 25.10
C HIS A 161 -15.27 9.05 25.65
N THR A 162 -15.62 9.11 26.94
CA THR A 162 -16.64 8.22 27.52
C THR A 162 -18.05 8.43 26.97
N ASN A 163 -18.36 9.61 26.43
CA ASN A 163 -19.61 9.90 25.73
C ASN A 163 -19.46 11.12 24.80
N ILE A 164 -19.48 10.96 23.47
CA ILE A 164 -19.16 12.04 22.51
C ILE A 164 -20.24 13.15 22.37
N ASP A 165 -21.27 13.12 23.19
CA ASP A 165 -22.46 13.98 23.11
C ASP A 165 -22.22 15.46 23.53
N SER A 166 -21.04 15.76 24.09
CA SER A 166 -20.69 17.04 24.70
C SER A 166 -19.24 17.48 24.38
N ILE A 167 -18.87 17.48 23.10
CA ILE A 167 -17.55 17.91 22.62
C ILE A 167 -17.67 19.18 21.77
N TRP A 168 -16.94 20.22 22.16
CA TRP A 168 -16.74 21.42 21.37
C TRP A 168 -15.28 21.48 20.91
N ALA A 169 -15.06 21.70 19.61
CA ALA A 169 -13.73 21.85 19.03
C ALA A 169 -13.63 23.16 18.25
N HIS A 170 -12.59 23.94 18.49
CA HIS A 170 -12.33 25.22 17.83
C HIS A 170 -10.92 25.21 17.26
N LEU A 171 -10.74 25.80 16.08
CA LEU A 171 -9.43 26.00 15.46
C LEU A 171 -9.13 27.48 15.38
N THR A 172 -7.98 27.87 15.91
CA THR A 172 -7.47 29.25 15.84
C THR A 172 -6.18 29.28 15.04
N HIS A 173 -6.07 30.21 14.10
CA HIS A 173 -4.84 30.49 13.39
C HIS A 173 -4.21 31.80 13.92
N GLN A 174 -2.97 31.74 14.37
CA GLN A 174 -2.16 32.91 14.71
C GLN A 174 -1.07 33.04 13.64
N PRO A 175 -0.92 34.19 12.98
CA PRO A 175 -1.04 35.52 13.59
C PRO A 175 -2.38 36.25 13.40
N THR A 176 -3.27 35.78 12.52
CA THR A 176 -4.53 36.47 12.20
C THR A 176 -5.53 36.48 13.36
N ASN A 177 -5.37 35.55 14.32
CA ASN A 177 -6.31 35.26 15.40
C ASN A 177 -7.70 34.84 14.91
N THR A 178 -7.82 34.46 13.63
CA THR A 178 -9.04 33.89 13.05
C THR A 178 -9.38 32.60 13.79
N THR A 179 -10.61 32.51 14.32
CA THR A 179 -11.08 31.34 15.07
C THR A 179 -12.39 30.82 14.49
N ILE A 180 -12.46 29.52 14.26
CA ILE A 180 -13.69 28.85 13.84
C ILE A 180 -14.09 27.71 14.78
N THR A 181 -15.39 27.42 14.83
CA THR A 181 -15.97 26.27 15.52
C THR A 181 -16.05 25.13 14.52
N LEU A 182 -15.29 24.08 14.79
CA LEU A 182 -15.24 22.86 13.99
C LEU A 182 -16.42 21.94 14.35
N ILE A 183 -16.59 21.70 15.66
CA ILE A 183 -17.56 20.77 16.23
C ILE A 183 -18.22 21.46 17.43
N LYS A 184 -19.54 21.30 17.54
CA LYS A 184 -20.35 21.80 18.64
C LYS A 184 -21.53 20.86 18.83
N THR A 185 -21.39 19.91 19.73
CA THR A 185 -22.50 19.04 20.13
C THR A 185 -23.32 19.68 21.25
N LEU A 186 -24.62 19.44 21.23
CA LEU A 186 -25.62 20.00 22.15
C LEU A 186 -26.55 18.87 22.61
N SER A 187 -26.03 17.90 23.37
CA SER A 187 -26.89 16.92 24.05
C SER A 187 -27.17 17.36 25.48
N THR A 188 -28.45 17.46 25.83
CA THR A 188 -28.92 17.63 27.22
C THR A 188 -29.51 16.34 27.80
N THR A 189 -29.65 15.27 26.99
CA THR A 189 -30.41 14.06 27.36
C THR A 189 -29.95 12.72 26.79
N GLY A 190 -28.93 12.64 25.91
CA GLY A 190 -28.70 11.43 25.09
C GLY A 190 -27.26 10.90 25.06
N ASN A 191 -27.08 9.66 25.53
CA ASN A 191 -25.90 8.81 25.32
C ASN A 191 -25.82 8.43 23.83
N CYS A 192 -24.77 8.88 23.13
CA CYS A 192 -24.59 8.59 21.71
C CYS A 192 -24.27 7.12 21.41
N GLY A 193 -24.00 6.30 22.43
CA GLY A 193 -23.74 4.87 22.31
C GLY A 193 -22.34 4.52 21.78
N TYR A 194 -21.45 5.52 21.67
CA TYR A 194 -20.07 5.35 21.19
C TYR A 194 -19.09 6.26 21.94
N ASP A 195 -17.88 5.73 22.12
CA ASP A 195 -16.85 6.31 22.99
C ASP A 195 -15.67 6.91 22.19
N SER A 196 -15.82 7.08 20.87
CA SER A 196 -14.74 7.58 20.01
C SER A 196 -15.29 8.26 18.78
N MET A 197 -14.53 9.23 18.28
CA MET A 197 -14.82 10.00 17.09
C MET A 197 -13.56 10.04 16.23
N LEU A 198 -13.69 9.68 14.95
CA LEU A 198 -12.71 9.91 13.91
C LEU A 198 -13.42 10.60 12.75
N VAL A 199 -13.12 11.87 12.52
CA VAL A 199 -13.80 12.68 11.51
C VAL A 199 -12.80 13.41 10.63
N THR A 200 -13.11 13.52 9.34
CA THR A 200 -12.44 14.45 8.43
C THR A 200 -13.41 15.58 8.11
N LEU A 201 -13.02 16.82 8.35
CA LEU A 201 -13.81 18.03 8.09
C LEU A 201 -13.33 18.68 6.80
N GLN A 202 -14.25 19.01 5.90
CA GLN A 202 -13.99 19.71 4.64
C GLN A 202 -15.05 20.80 4.40
N PRO A 203 -14.73 21.89 3.67
CA PRO A 203 -15.68 22.98 3.45
C PRO A 203 -16.94 22.57 2.67
N ASN A 204 -16.82 21.61 1.74
CA ASN A 204 -17.86 21.25 0.78
C ASN A 204 -18.24 19.76 0.82
N ALA A 205 -18.14 19.12 2.00
CA ALA A 205 -18.55 17.72 2.10
C ALA A 205 -20.09 17.58 1.97
N ASN A 206 -20.54 16.46 1.41
CA ASN A 206 -21.98 16.19 1.19
C ASN A 206 -22.74 15.82 2.47
N THR A 207 -22.04 15.65 3.59
CA THR A 207 -22.60 15.15 4.85
C THR A 207 -22.32 16.17 5.95
N THR A 208 -23.33 16.62 6.68
CA THR A 208 -23.18 17.58 7.78
C THR A 208 -22.95 16.87 9.11
N LEU A 209 -22.20 17.49 10.02
CA LEU A 209 -22.06 16.98 11.39
C LEU A 209 -23.40 17.05 12.13
N SER A 210 -23.81 15.94 12.74
CA SER A 210 -24.98 15.93 13.62
C SER A 210 -24.69 16.74 14.90
N PRO A 211 -25.59 17.66 15.29
CA PRO A 211 -25.41 18.45 16.52
C PRO A 211 -25.68 17.65 17.80
N GLN A 212 -26.22 16.43 17.71
CA GLN A 212 -26.52 15.59 18.87
C GLN A 212 -25.49 14.47 19.05
N CYS A 213 -25.21 13.72 17.99
CA CYS A 213 -24.27 12.60 18.00
C CYS A 213 -23.43 12.59 16.71
N PRO A 214 -22.21 13.15 16.73
CA PRO A 214 -21.36 13.17 15.56
C PRO A 214 -20.99 11.72 15.17
N PRO A 215 -21.00 11.35 13.88
CA PRO A 215 -20.88 9.94 13.53
C PRO A 215 -19.42 9.45 13.53
N ILE A 216 -19.24 8.13 13.55
CA ILE A 216 -18.06 7.44 14.13
C ILE A 216 -17.10 6.87 13.09
N TYR A 217 -17.50 6.80 11.82
CA TYR A 217 -16.72 6.14 10.78
C TYR A 217 -15.92 7.15 9.98
N ASP A 218 -14.69 6.78 9.62
CA ASP A 218 -13.73 7.51 8.77
C ASP A 218 -14.40 8.03 7.49
N THR A 219 -15.07 9.17 7.62
CA THR A 219 -15.90 9.78 6.60
C THR A 219 -15.75 11.29 6.69
N THR A 220 -16.07 11.95 5.59
CA THR A 220 -15.87 13.37 5.42
C THR A 220 -17.14 14.14 5.73
N TYR A 221 -17.06 15.10 6.64
CA TYR A 221 -18.15 15.98 7.05
C TYR A 221 -17.90 17.44 6.70
N GLN A 222 -18.98 18.18 6.57
CA GLN A 222 -18.95 19.61 6.45
C GLN A 222 -18.70 20.22 7.83
N SER A 223 -17.72 21.10 7.95
CA SER A 223 -17.43 21.81 9.19
C SER A 223 -18.60 22.75 9.57
N ILE A 224 -18.90 22.90 10.86
CA ILE A 224 -20.05 23.70 11.34
C ILE A 224 -19.92 25.17 10.93
N MET A 225 -18.73 25.75 11.12
CA MET A 225 -18.33 26.98 10.46
C MET A 225 -17.37 26.64 9.33
N GLY A 226 -17.49 27.30 8.19
CA GLY A 226 -16.78 26.89 6.98
C GLY A 226 -15.27 27.03 7.14
N LEU A 227 -14.52 25.93 6.95
CA LEU A 227 -13.06 25.96 6.82
C LEU A 227 -12.57 26.95 5.74
N ASN A 228 -13.45 27.33 4.81
CA ASN A 228 -13.25 28.42 3.86
C ASN A 228 -12.89 29.77 4.49
N THR A 229 -13.16 30.00 5.78
CA THR A 229 -12.78 31.25 6.48
C THR A 229 -11.28 31.52 6.42
N PHE A 230 -10.45 30.47 6.37
CA PHE A 230 -8.99 30.62 6.29
C PHE A 230 -8.44 30.77 4.86
N VAL A 231 -9.29 30.67 3.83
CA VAL A 231 -8.86 30.80 2.43
C VAL A 231 -8.31 32.21 2.20
N LYS A 232 -7.17 32.30 1.51
CA LYS A 232 -6.33 33.50 1.32
C LYS A 232 -5.48 33.92 2.51
N GLU A 233 -5.63 33.31 3.69
CA GLU A 233 -4.65 33.52 4.75
C GLU A 233 -3.31 32.87 4.37
N ASN A 234 -2.23 33.40 4.95
CA ASN A 234 -0.91 32.77 4.89
C ASN A 234 -0.91 31.55 5.80
N LEU A 235 -0.27 30.46 5.39
CA LEU A 235 -0.19 29.21 6.16
C LEU A 235 0.73 29.31 7.40
N ASN A 236 1.72 30.21 7.37
CA ASN A 236 2.75 30.38 8.38
C ASN A 236 2.16 30.87 9.70
N GLY A 237 2.43 30.13 10.77
CA GLY A 237 1.93 30.48 12.08
C GLY A 237 1.63 29.30 12.99
N LYS A 238 0.92 29.59 14.08
CA LYS A 238 0.42 28.58 15.02
C LYS A 238 -1.03 28.26 14.70
N TRP A 239 -1.30 26.99 14.48
CA TRP A 239 -2.63 26.41 14.37
C TRP A 239 -2.96 25.75 15.69
N ILE A 240 -3.94 26.29 16.41
CA ILE A 240 -4.26 25.91 17.78
C ILE A 240 -5.63 25.24 17.78
N LEU A 241 -5.65 23.93 18.05
CA LEU A 241 -6.87 23.18 18.28
C LEU A 241 -7.23 23.27 19.76
N ASN A 242 -8.41 23.83 20.05
CA ASN A 242 -8.99 23.85 21.39
C ASN A 242 -10.15 22.86 21.46
N VAL A 243 -10.09 21.93 22.39
CA VAL A 243 -11.16 20.96 22.68
C VAL A 243 -11.69 21.22 24.08
N ASN A 244 -13.00 21.39 24.18
CA ASN A 244 -13.73 21.72 25.41
C ASN A 244 -14.88 20.72 25.61
N ILE A 245 -15.15 20.38 26.89
CA ILE A 245 -16.38 19.70 27.31
C ILE A 245 -17.20 20.70 28.16
N PRO A 246 -18.37 21.16 27.69
CA PRO A 246 -19.18 22.14 28.41
C PRO A 246 -20.05 21.51 29.53
N THR A 247 -20.19 20.18 29.60
CA THR A 247 -21.06 19.48 30.54
C THR A 247 -20.37 19.10 31.86
N ILE A 248 -21.16 19.04 32.94
CA ILE A 248 -20.74 18.69 34.30
C ILE A 248 -20.74 17.19 34.59
N TYR A 249 -20.99 16.33 33.60
CA TYR A 249 -21.30 14.91 33.81
C TYR A 249 -20.11 14.00 34.17
N GLY A 250 -18.90 14.55 34.29
CA GLY A 250 -17.75 13.77 34.80
C GLY A 250 -17.06 12.93 33.75
N ASP A 251 -17.40 13.13 32.49
CA ASP A 251 -16.76 12.46 31.38
C ASP A 251 -15.31 12.94 31.18
N SER A 252 -14.50 12.03 30.66
CA SER A 252 -13.09 12.26 30.36
C SER A 252 -12.77 11.67 29.00
N GLY A 253 -11.72 12.21 28.37
CA GLY A 253 -11.29 11.72 27.07
C GLY A 253 -9.83 11.98 26.78
N LYS A 254 -9.45 11.61 25.57
CA LYS A 254 -8.11 11.75 25.01
C LYS A 254 -8.18 12.26 23.58
N LEU A 255 -7.49 13.34 23.29
CA LEU A 255 -7.18 13.75 21.92
C LEU A 255 -6.06 12.83 21.45
N LYS A 256 -6.37 11.94 20.51
CA LYS A 256 -5.41 10.94 20.02
C LYS A 256 -4.51 11.54 18.95
N LYS A 257 -5.14 12.13 17.93
CA LYS A 257 -4.46 12.79 16.81
C LYS A 257 -5.35 13.84 16.17
N TRP A 258 -4.72 14.79 15.51
CA TRP A 258 -5.40 15.68 14.57
C TRP A 258 -4.42 16.07 13.47
N ALA A 259 -4.93 16.41 12.30
CA ALA A 259 -4.11 16.83 11.18
C ALA A 259 -4.81 17.92 10.39
N VAL A 260 -4.04 18.83 9.81
CA VAL A 260 -4.57 19.82 8.87
C VAL A 260 -3.93 19.57 7.51
N ASN A 261 -4.74 19.41 6.48
CA ASN A 261 -4.29 19.25 5.10
C ASN A 261 -4.71 20.47 4.31
N PHE A 262 -3.77 21.27 3.86
CA PHE A 262 -3.98 22.41 2.99
C PHE A 262 -3.71 22.01 1.56
N GLN A 263 -4.63 22.35 0.67
CA GLN A 263 -4.30 22.44 -0.74
C GLN A 263 -3.68 23.81 -0.97
N ASN A 264 -2.53 23.82 -1.63
CA ASN A 264 -1.88 25.01 -2.18
C ASN A 264 -1.63 24.75 -3.68
N THR A 265 -1.25 25.76 -4.44
CA THR A 265 -1.13 25.70 -5.90
C THR A 265 -0.01 24.78 -6.43
N SER A 266 0.54 23.88 -5.60
CA SER A 266 1.79 23.15 -5.90
C SER A 266 1.74 21.63 -5.78
N SER A 267 0.67 20.98 -5.29
CA SER A 267 0.70 19.53 -5.07
C SER A 267 -0.38 18.76 -5.85
N SER A 268 -0.04 18.28 -7.04
CA SER A 268 -0.64 17.04 -7.54
C SER A 268 0.49 16.13 -8.00
N THR A 269 1.08 15.38 -7.07
CA THR A 269 2.06 14.36 -7.45
C THR A 269 1.32 13.09 -7.88
N PRO A 270 1.62 12.53 -9.06
CA PRO A 270 1.31 11.15 -9.41
C PRO A 270 1.83 10.19 -8.33
N GLN A 271 1.26 8.99 -8.22
CA GLN A 271 1.77 7.97 -7.29
C GLN A 271 3.14 7.45 -7.79
N ASP A 272 4.22 8.04 -7.29
CA ASP A 272 5.58 7.69 -7.68
C ASP A 272 5.93 6.26 -7.28
N SER A 273 6.48 5.50 -8.22
CA SER A 273 6.84 4.10 -8.03
C SER A 273 8.06 3.66 -8.83
N ILE A 274 8.77 2.68 -8.29
CA ILE A 274 9.79 1.91 -8.99
C ILE A 274 9.10 0.74 -9.68
N GLN A 275 9.40 0.53 -10.96
CA GLN A 275 8.95 -0.63 -11.72
C GLN A 275 10.14 -1.38 -12.31
N LEU A 276 9.95 -2.68 -12.49
CA LEU A 276 10.93 -3.59 -13.11
C LEU A 276 10.42 -4.01 -14.49
N SER A 277 11.24 -3.85 -15.52
CA SER A 277 10.86 -4.12 -16.92
C SER A 277 10.52 -5.59 -17.19
N ASN A 278 11.13 -6.50 -16.43
CA ASN A 278 10.82 -7.91 -16.42
C ASN A 278 10.99 -8.46 -15.00
N ASN A 279 9.99 -9.18 -14.50
CA ASN A 279 9.97 -9.69 -13.14
C ASN A 279 9.80 -11.21 -13.08
N THR A 280 10.16 -11.91 -14.15
CA THR A 280 10.14 -13.38 -14.20
C THR A 280 11.51 -13.89 -14.65
N ILE A 281 12.04 -14.87 -13.93
CA ILE A 281 13.24 -15.65 -14.24
C ILE A 281 12.91 -17.14 -14.18
N MET A 282 13.76 -17.96 -14.78
CA MET A 282 13.66 -19.43 -14.71
C MET A 282 14.53 -19.95 -13.57
N GLU A 283 14.14 -21.06 -12.95
CA GLU A 283 14.90 -21.71 -11.87
C GLU A 283 16.32 -22.14 -12.31
N GLN A 284 16.50 -22.38 -13.61
CA GLN A 284 17.79 -22.73 -14.21
C GLN A 284 18.60 -21.52 -14.73
N ASP A 285 18.10 -20.29 -14.57
CA ASP A 285 18.87 -19.10 -14.93
C ASP A 285 20.11 -18.99 -14.03
N SER A 286 21.23 -18.59 -14.62
CA SER A 286 22.53 -18.61 -13.97
C SER A 286 22.77 -17.38 -13.10
N ILE A 287 23.61 -17.54 -12.08
CA ILE A 287 24.11 -16.40 -11.30
C ILE A 287 24.78 -15.40 -12.25
N GLY A 288 24.37 -14.14 -12.18
CA GLY A 288 24.81 -13.07 -13.08
C GLY A 288 23.87 -12.79 -14.24
N ASP A 289 22.84 -13.60 -14.48
CA ASP A 289 21.83 -13.31 -15.50
C ASP A 289 20.96 -12.11 -15.09
N ALA A 290 20.55 -11.33 -16.08
CA ALA A 290 19.73 -10.14 -15.88
C ALA A 290 18.26 -10.51 -15.67
N VAL A 291 17.67 -10.02 -14.58
CA VAL A 291 16.23 -10.13 -14.30
C VAL A 291 15.46 -9.11 -15.13
N GLY A 292 15.85 -7.83 -15.02
CA GLY A 292 15.18 -6.71 -15.66
C GLY A 292 15.79 -5.36 -15.27
N LYS A 293 15.30 -4.28 -15.87
CA LYS A 293 15.72 -2.90 -15.59
C LYS A 293 14.71 -2.18 -14.72
N LEU A 294 15.22 -1.48 -13.72
CA LEU A 294 14.49 -0.60 -12.81
C LEU A 294 14.28 0.75 -13.48
N HIS A 295 13.08 1.29 -13.34
CA HIS A 295 12.75 2.63 -13.80
C HIS A 295 11.69 3.25 -12.90
N LEU A 296 11.66 4.57 -12.88
CA LEU A 296 10.67 5.34 -12.14
C LEU A 296 9.46 5.65 -13.01
N VAL A 297 8.29 5.62 -12.39
CA VAL A 297 7.02 6.03 -12.99
C VAL A 297 6.39 7.08 -12.09
N GLY A 298 6.02 8.22 -12.67
CA GLY A 298 5.37 9.34 -11.98
C GLY A 298 6.33 10.37 -11.38
N SER A 299 7.58 9.96 -11.09
CA SER A 299 8.52 10.74 -10.28
C SER A 299 9.02 12.02 -10.95
N ASP A 300 9.22 13.05 -10.13
CA ASP A 300 9.96 14.28 -10.43
C ASP A 300 11.46 14.20 -10.09
N MET A 301 11.95 13.04 -9.63
CA MET A 301 13.36 12.78 -9.33
C MET A 301 14.30 13.21 -10.47
N ASN A 302 15.45 13.74 -10.09
CA ASN A 302 16.46 14.23 -11.02
C ASN A 302 17.16 13.09 -11.80
N SER A 303 18.03 13.43 -12.76
CA SER A 303 18.65 12.43 -13.65
C SER A 303 19.71 11.53 -12.98
N ASN A 304 20.06 11.74 -11.71
CA ASN A 304 21.12 11.02 -10.99
C ASN A 304 20.58 10.06 -9.91
N VAL A 305 19.52 9.32 -10.24
CA VAL A 305 18.90 8.33 -9.35
C VAL A 305 19.80 7.10 -9.20
N SER A 306 20.02 6.68 -7.96
CA SER A 306 20.63 5.41 -7.59
C SER A 306 19.57 4.41 -7.12
N PHE A 307 19.71 3.14 -7.50
CA PHE A 307 18.84 2.05 -7.04
C PHE A 307 19.59 1.12 -6.10
N ASN A 308 18.99 0.80 -4.94
CA ASN A 308 19.61 -0.04 -3.91
C ASN A 308 18.60 -1.05 -3.34
N LEU A 309 19.07 -2.27 -3.04
CA LEU A 309 18.31 -3.20 -2.20
C LEU A 309 18.44 -2.75 -0.74
N ILE A 310 17.30 -2.67 -0.04
CA ILE A 310 17.26 -2.22 1.36
C ILE A 310 16.54 -3.23 2.23
N SER A 311 16.91 -3.32 3.51
CA SER A 311 16.25 -4.20 4.47
C SER A 311 14.87 -3.67 4.91
N GLY A 312 14.04 -4.58 5.42
CA GLY A 312 12.71 -4.30 5.97
C GLY A 312 11.55 -4.99 5.24
N LYS A 313 10.31 -4.85 5.72
CA LYS A 313 9.12 -5.54 5.19
C LYS A 313 9.11 -5.71 3.66
N GLY A 314 9.13 -6.96 3.19
CA GLY A 314 9.15 -7.31 1.76
C GLY A 314 10.54 -7.52 1.16
N ASP A 315 11.61 -7.54 1.97
CA ASP A 315 12.99 -7.83 1.60
C ASP A 315 13.39 -9.31 1.68
N THR A 316 12.42 -10.21 1.90
CA THR A 316 12.62 -11.62 2.27
C THR A 316 13.53 -12.40 1.32
N HIS A 317 13.74 -11.91 0.10
CA HIS A 317 14.59 -12.53 -0.92
C HIS A 317 15.63 -11.56 -1.52
N ASN A 318 15.93 -10.44 -0.84
CA ASN A 318 16.94 -9.48 -1.32
C ASN A 318 18.31 -10.14 -1.57
N ASN A 319 18.69 -11.09 -0.72
CA ASN A 319 19.94 -11.83 -0.81
C ASN A 319 20.09 -12.68 -2.09
N LEU A 320 19.00 -12.93 -2.83
CA LEU A 320 19.05 -13.69 -4.09
C LEU A 320 19.44 -12.81 -5.30
N PHE A 321 19.48 -11.49 -5.12
CA PHE A 321 19.63 -10.54 -6.21
C PHE A 321 20.65 -9.45 -5.88
N LYS A 322 21.18 -8.83 -6.93
CA LYS A 322 22.02 -7.63 -6.82
C LYS A 322 21.62 -6.59 -7.86
N ILE A 323 21.86 -5.33 -7.53
CA ILE A 323 21.63 -4.21 -8.45
C ILE A 323 22.98 -3.70 -8.94
N ASN A 324 23.08 -3.46 -10.25
CA ASN A 324 24.17 -2.70 -10.85
C ASN A 324 23.56 -1.61 -11.74
N LYS A 325 23.75 -0.35 -11.34
CA LYS A 325 23.09 0.83 -11.93
C LYS A 325 21.56 0.68 -11.91
N ASP A 326 20.94 0.59 -13.09
CA ASP A 326 19.50 0.44 -13.29
C ASP A 326 19.09 -1.02 -13.53
N ALA A 327 20.01 -1.98 -13.49
CA ALA A 327 19.71 -3.38 -13.82
C ALA A 327 19.80 -4.29 -12.58
N LEU A 328 18.80 -5.15 -12.45
CA LEU A 328 18.73 -6.19 -11.42
C LEU A 328 19.24 -7.52 -12.00
N TYR A 329 20.10 -8.19 -11.24
CA TYR A 329 20.73 -9.45 -11.61
C TYR A 329 20.51 -10.52 -10.54
N ILE A 330 20.53 -11.78 -10.97
CA ILE A 330 20.56 -12.94 -10.08
C ILE A 330 21.93 -12.98 -9.40
N ASP A 331 21.95 -13.11 -8.07
CA ASP A 331 23.18 -13.21 -7.29
C ASP A 331 23.35 -14.57 -6.60
N SER A 332 22.25 -15.29 -6.36
CA SER A 332 22.28 -16.69 -5.94
C SER A 332 21.15 -17.49 -6.57
N THR A 333 21.23 -18.81 -6.47
CA THR A 333 20.15 -19.69 -6.92
C THR A 333 18.85 -19.37 -6.18
N ALA A 334 17.74 -19.40 -6.90
CA ALA A 334 16.42 -19.12 -6.36
C ALA A 334 15.51 -20.30 -6.71
N SER A 335 14.81 -20.87 -5.72
CA SER A 335 13.82 -21.92 -5.96
C SER A 335 12.56 -21.40 -6.65
N GLU A 336 11.74 -22.27 -7.22
CA GLU A 336 10.43 -21.90 -7.78
C GLU A 336 9.60 -21.00 -6.83
N GLY A 337 8.83 -20.10 -7.41
CA GLY A 337 7.77 -19.36 -6.72
C GLY A 337 8.06 -17.87 -6.61
N LYS A 338 7.21 -17.19 -5.85
CA LYS A 338 7.27 -15.74 -5.68
C LYS A 338 8.41 -15.35 -4.73
N LYS A 339 9.30 -14.50 -5.23
CA LYS A 339 10.37 -13.84 -4.48
C LYS A 339 9.98 -12.38 -4.28
N GLN A 340 10.25 -11.84 -3.11
CA GLN A 340 9.98 -10.45 -2.78
C GLN A 340 11.29 -9.74 -2.48
N ILE A 341 11.46 -8.59 -3.12
CA ILE A 341 12.59 -7.71 -2.86
C ILE A 341 12.11 -6.30 -2.54
N ARG A 342 12.86 -5.60 -1.72
CA ARG A 342 12.59 -4.22 -1.32
C ARG A 342 13.66 -3.32 -1.92
N ILE A 343 13.23 -2.41 -2.79
CA ILE A 343 14.12 -1.54 -3.55
C ILE A 343 13.87 -0.10 -3.16
N GLN A 344 14.96 0.65 -3.03
CA GLN A 344 15.01 2.09 -2.90
C GLN A 344 15.53 2.72 -4.19
N ALA A 345 14.87 3.76 -4.67
CA ALA A 345 15.40 4.73 -5.62
C ALA A 345 15.69 6.02 -4.87
N ASP A 346 16.84 6.63 -5.13
CA ASP A 346 17.36 7.74 -4.35
C ASP A 346 18.18 8.68 -5.25
N ASP A 347 17.76 9.94 -5.34
CA ASP A 347 18.43 10.98 -6.13
C ASP A 347 19.22 11.99 -5.26
N GLY A 348 19.34 11.70 -3.96
CA GLY A 348 19.95 12.53 -2.93
C GLY A 348 19.00 13.51 -2.25
N ASN A 349 17.85 13.84 -2.87
CA ASN A 349 16.84 14.73 -2.30
C ASN A 349 15.54 13.99 -1.97
N ASP A 350 15.18 13.03 -2.81
CA ASP A 350 13.97 12.24 -2.72
C ASP A 350 14.27 10.76 -2.73
N ILE A 351 13.37 10.01 -2.09
CA ILE A 351 13.42 8.56 -2.07
C ILE A 351 12.08 8.00 -2.51
N ILE A 352 12.11 6.93 -3.31
CA ILE A 352 10.97 6.07 -3.56
C ILE A 352 11.35 4.68 -3.07
N VAL A 353 10.46 4.04 -2.32
CA VAL A 353 10.62 2.63 -1.92
C VAL A 353 9.42 1.83 -2.38
N ASN A 354 9.70 0.68 -2.99
CA ASN A 354 8.69 -0.29 -3.40
C ASN A 354 9.14 -1.70 -3.04
N THR A 355 8.18 -2.55 -2.66
CA THR A 355 8.34 -4.00 -2.68
C THR A 355 7.98 -4.52 -4.05
N LEU A 356 8.93 -5.16 -4.73
CA LEU A 356 8.71 -5.79 -6.03
C LEU A 356 8.63 -7.31 -5.87
N SER A 357 7.84 -7.94 -6.71
CA SER A 357 7.72 -9.40 -6.75
C SER A 357 8.39 -9.93 -8.02
N ILE A 358 9.30 -10.89 -7.85
CA ILE A 358 9.96 -11.63 -8.91
C ILE A 358 9.43 -13.06 -8.88
N ARG A 359 9.00 -13.58 -10.02
CA ARG A 359 8.59 -14.98 -10.17
C ARG A 359 9.80 -15.79 -10.62
N VAL A 360 10.09 -16.87 -9.90
CA VAL A 360 10.96 -17.94 -10.39
C VAL A 360 10.06 -19.03 -10.95
N ALA A 361 10.23 -19.35 -12.22
CA ALA A 361 9.49 -20.38 -12.92
C ALA A 361 10.26 -21.71 -12.91
N ASP A 362 9.62 -22.81 -12.54
CA ASP A 362 10.21 -24.15 -12.65
C ASP A 362 10.47 -24.53 -14.12
N THR A 363 11.49 -25.35 -14.29
CA THR A 363 12.00 -25.89 -15.56
C THR A 363 11.86 -27.41 -15.65
N SER A 364 11.46 -28.05 -14.55
CA SER A 364 11.08 -29.45 -14.52
C SER A 364 9.72 -29.63 -15.20
N ASN A 365 9.70 -30.57 -16.14
CA ASN A 365 8.50 -31.07 -16.79
C ASN A 365 7.52 -31.64 -15.76
N ASN A 366 6.67 -30.82 -15.15
CA ASN A 366 5.44 -31.35 -14.60
C ASN A 366 4.47 -31.62 -15.76
N THR A 367 4.60 -32.82 -16.31
CA THR A 367 3.51 -33.53 -16.99
C THR A 367 2.41 -33.79 -15.96
N ASN A 368 1.70 -32.73 -15.55
CA ASN A 368 0.50 -32.87 -14.76
C ASN A 368 -0.60 -33.41 -15.67
N THR A 369 -0.88 -34.69 -15.51
CA THR A 369 -2.00 -35.35 -16.19
C THR A 369 -3.26 -34.98 -15.43
N TYR A 370 -3.93 -33.89 -15.81
CA TYR A 370 -5.19 -33.49 -15.22
C TYR A 370 -6.32 -34.33 -15.81
N THR A 371 -7.04 -35.07 -14.97
CA THR A 371 -8.28 -35.75 -15.35
C THR A 371 -9.45 -34.82 -15.07
N PHE A 372 -10.23 -34.48 -16.11
CA PHE A 372 -11.39 -33.60 -15.98
C PHE A 372 -12.69 -34.41 -15.84
N ASP A 373 -13.55 -34.01 -14.90
CA ASP A 373 -14.94 -34.44 -14.82
C ASP A 373 -15.86 -33.31 -15.32
N THR A 374 -16.62 -33.57 -16.37
CA THR A 374 -17.52 -32.60 -17.02
C THR A 374 -18.92 -32.56 -16.42
N SER A 375 -19.15 -33.30 -15.33
CA SER A 375 -20.46 -33.44 -14.67
C SER A 375 -21.12 -32.14 -14.18
N ASN A 376 -20.36 -31.05 -14.02
CA ASN A 376 -20.83 -29.77 -13.45
C ASN A 376 -20.96 -28.59 -14.44
N VAL A 377 -20.83 -28.81 -15.76
CA VAL A 377 -20.95 -27.74 -16.76
C VAL A 377 -22.43 -27.36 -17.00
N LYS A 378 -22.85 -26.16 -16.55
CA LYS A 378 -24.27 -25.75 -16.53
C LYS A 378 -24.83 -25.07 -17.79
N SER A 379 -24.02 -24.68 -18.79
CA SER A 379 -24.53 -24.32 -20.13
C SER A 379 -23.42 -24.19 -21.18
N ILE A 380 -23.74 -24.56 -22.41
CA ILE A 380 -22.89 -24.48 -23.61
C ILE A 380 -23.61 -23.56 -24.60
N HIS A 381 -22.98 -22.47 -25.02
CA HIS A 381 -23.45 -21.68 -26.17
C HIS A 381 -22.45 -21.83 -27.32
N GLU A 382 -22.96 -22.30 -28.46
CA GLU A 382 -22.17 -22.64 -29.66
C GLU A 382 -21.68 -21.40 -30.41
N TYR A 383 -20.38 -21.37 -30.74
CA TYR A 383 -19.87 -20.62 -31.89
C TYR A 383 -18.71 -21.42 -32.53
N MET A 384 -18.98 -21.97 -33.72
CA MET A 384 -18.07 -22.49 -34.76
C MET A 384 -16.82 -23.33 -34.36
N ALA A 385 -16.96 -24.65 -34.46
CA ALA A 385 -15.98 -25.67 -34.91
C ALA A 385 -14.51 -25.71 -34.42
N LYS A 386 -14.09 -24.95 -33.40
CA LYS A 386 -12.89 -25.24 -32.60
C LYS A 386 -13.22 -25.05 -31.12
N ARG A 387 -12.99 -26.10 -30.33
CA ARG A 387 -13.23 -26.09 -28.88
C ARG A 387 -11.98 -25.54 -28.19
N GLU A 388 -12.02 -24.30 -27.74
CA GLU A 388 -11.06 -23.73 -26.78
C GLU A 388 -11.74 -23.67 -25.40
N TYR A 389 -11.18 -24.36 -24.40
CA TYR A 389 -11.69 -24.34 -23.03
C TYR A 389 -10.82 -23.44 -22.15
N LEU A 390 -11.45 -22.66 -21.27
CA LEU A 390 -10.80 -21.90 -20.21
C LEU A 390 -11.01 -22.64 -18.89
N ILE A 391 -9.93 -23.07 -18.23
CA ILE A 391 -10.00 -23.62 -16.87
C ILE A 391 -9.17 -22.70 -15.99
N ALA A 392 -9.84 -21.97 -15.11
CA ALA A 392 -9.21 -21.16 -14.07
C ALA A 392 -9.16 -22.01 -12.80
N TYR A 393 -7.96 -22.29 -12.29
CA TYR A 393 -7.79 -22.73 -10.91
C TYR A 393 -7.61 -21.50 -10.02
N ARG A 394 -8.17 -21.57 -8.82
CA ARG A 394 -8.04 -20.57 -7.77
C ARG A 394 -7.18 -21.16 -6.67
N ASP A 395 -5.90 -20.81 -6.65
CA ASP A 395 -5.11 -20.78 -5.43
C ASP A 395 -4.54 -19.36 -5.29
N ASP A 396 -4.45 -18.90 -4.05
CA ASP A 396 -4.39 -17.50 -3.63
C ASP A 396 -3.51 -16.57 -4.51
N ASP A 397 -4.16 -15.53 -5.02
CA ASP A 397 -3.62 -14.26 -5.49
C ASP A 397 -2.57 -14.22 -6.62
N SER A 398 -2.54 -15.23 -7.50
CA SER A 398 -1.91 -15.05 -8.82
C SER A 398 -2.55 -15.88 -9.93
N ILE A 399 -3.00 -15.20 -11.00
CA ILE A 399 -3.42 -15.84 -12.24
C ILE A 399 -2.16 -16.12 -13.07
N TYR A 400 -1.76 -17.38 -13.25
CA TYR A 400 -0.72 -17.77 -14.21
C TYR A 400 -1.18 -18.86 -15.21
N THR A 401 -0.82 -18.57 -16.47
CA THR A 401 -0.67 -19.39 -17.69
C THR A 401 -1.88 -20.11 -18.31
N ASP A 402 -2.28 -19.58 -19.47
CA ASP A 402 -3.07 -20.24 -20.50
C ASP A 402 -2.45 -21.58 -20.92
N THR A 403 -3.18 -22.68 -20.74
CA THR A 403 -2.96 -23.91 -21.50
C THR A 403 -4.08 -24.03 -22.53
N THR A 404 -3.75 -23.95 -23.82
CA THR A 404 -4.69 -24.21 -24.91
C THR A 404 -4.85 -25.72 -25.05
N ILE A 405 -5.99 -26.29 -24.62
CA ILE A 405 -6.32 -27.69 -24.90
C ILE A 405 -7.00 -27.75 -26.28
N THR A 406 -6.28 -28.19 -27.30
CA THR A 406 -6.88 -28.55 -28.60
C THR A 406 -7.36 -30.00 -28.54
N SER A 407 -8.67 -30.24 -28.40
CA SER A 407 -9.24 -31.57 -28.68
C SER A 407 -9.58 -31.68 -30.15
N THR A 408 -8.88 -32.53 -30.90
CA THR A 408 -9.38 -33.04 -32.18
C THR A 408 -10.30 -34.23 -31.91
N ASP A 409 -11.62 -34.01 -31.81
CA ASP A 409 -12.58 -35.12 -31.87
C ASP A 409 -13.58 -34.91 -33.01
N THR A 410 -13.54 -35.84 -33.96
CA THR A 410 -14.36 -35.94 -35.16
C THR A 410 -15.67 -36.73 -34.94
N SER A 411 -16.09 -37.01 -33.70
CA SER A 411 -17.28 -37.84 -33.44
C SER A 411 -18.42 -37.17 -32.64
N ARG A 412 -19.65 -37.34 -33.14
CA ARG A 412 -20.91 -36.77 -32.65
C ARG A 412 -21.53 -37.55 -31.47
N ASN A 413 -20.85 -37.70 -30.32
CA ASN A 413 -21.51 -38.25 -29.13
C ASN A 413 -20.93 -37.71 -27.80
N PRO A 414 -21.69 -37.00 -26.92
CA PRO A 414 -21.12 -36.24 -25.81
C PRO A 414 -20.90 -36.99 -24.48
N SER A 415 -21.32 -38.25 -24.34
CA SER A 415 -21.51 -38.87 -23.01
C SER A 415 -20.50 -39.95 -22.59
N SER A 416 -19.38 -40.15 -23.29
CA SER A 416 -18.41 -41.17 -22.86
C SER A 416 -17.00 -41.00 -23.42
N LYS A 417 -16.21 -40.01 -23.00
CA LYS A 417 -14.77 -40.00 -23.34
C LYS A 417 -13.86 -39.36 -22.28
N LYS A 418 -12.89 -40.14 -21.80
CA LYS A 418 -11.59 -39.66 -21.29
C LYS A 418 -10.73 -39.25 -22.50
N GLY A 419 -10.08 -38.09 -22.43
CA GLY A 419 -9.08 -37.67 -23.41
C GLY A 419 -7.76 -37.38 -22.69
N GLU A 420 -6.68 -37.98 -23.16
CA GLU A 420 -5.31 -37.66 -22.75
C GLU A 420 -4.74 -36.57 -23.67
N SER A 421 -3.99 -35.61 -23.13
CA SER A 421 -3.33 -34.57 -23.90
C SER A 421 -1.92 -34.36 -23.36
N THR A 422 -0.93 -34.40 -24.24
CA THR A 422 0.49 -34.14 -23.96
C THR A 422 0.80 -32.66 -24.16
N LEU A 423 1.36 -32.03 -23.13
CA LEU A 423 1.85 -30.65 -23.17
C LEU A 423 3.28 -30.62 -23.69
N THR A 424 3.53 -29.86 -24.75
CA THR A 424 4.88 -29.49 -25.19
C THR A 424 5.08 -28.00 -24.91
N SER A 425 6.12 -27.67 -24.13
CA SER A 425 6.52 -26.29 -23.88
C SER A 425 6.97 -25.60 -25.17
N PRO A 426 6.62 -24.32 -25.42
CA PRO A 426 7.20 -23.55 -26.51
C PRO A 426 8.72 -23.39 -26.32
N GLU A 427 9.50 -23.60 -27.39
CA GLU A 427 10.93 -23.27 -27.45
C GLU A 427 11.14 -21.77 -27.17
N LYS A 428 12.24 -21.44 -26.48
CA LYS A 428 12.66 -20.06 -26.20
C LYS A 428 12.88 -19.29 -27.50
N SER A 429 12.19 -18.16 -27.67
CA SER A 429 12.41 -17.23 -28.78
C SER A 429 13.48 -16.19 -28.39
N ASP A 430 14.48 -15.97 -29.25
CA ASP A 430 15.58 -15.01 -29.07
C ASP A 430 15.18 -13.55 -29.42
N GLN A 431 13.89 -13.26 -29.56
CA GLN A 431 13.41 -11.92 -29.89
C GLN A 431 13.63 -10.92 -28.75
N LYS A 432 14.32 -9.82 -29.05
CA LYS A 432 14.40 -8.63 -28.19
C LYS A 432 13.12 -7.81 -28.36
N MET A 433 12.26 -7.81 -27.36
CA MET A 433 10.96 -7.13 -27.39
C MET A 433 10.69 -6.34 -26.12
N ASP A 434 10.29 -5.08 -26.30
CA ASP A 434 9.83 -4.22 -25.22
C ASP A 434 8.33 -4.02 -25.33
N VAL A 435 7.65 -4.10 -24.19
CA VAL A 435 6.21 -3.87 -24.07
C VAL A 435 6.01 -2.95 -22.88
N THR A 436 5.20 -1.90 -23.02
CA THR A 436 4.89 -0.94 -21.94
C THR A 436 3.56 -1.26 -21.26
N ALA A 437 3.27 -0.62 -20.11
CA ALA A 437 1.94 -0.70 -19.50
C ALA A 437 0.95 0.16 -20.29
N PHE A 438 -0.35 -0.08 -20.07
CA PHE A 438 -1.37 0.88 -20.48
C PHE A 438 -1.16 2.22 -19.78
N TYR A 439 -1.08 3.30 -20.57
CA TYR A 439 -0.97 4.68 -20.10
C TYR A 439 -1.82 5.62 -20.98
N PRO A 440 -2.60 6.56 -20.40
CA PRO A 440 -2.80 6.75 -18.96
C PRO A 440 -3.53 5.57 -18.31
N ASN A 441 -3.27 5.33 -17.03
CA ASN A 441 -3.99 4.35 -16.21
C ASN A 441 -3.95 4.84 -14.75
N PRO A 442 -5.08 5.26 -14.15
CA PRO A 442 -6.46 5.19 -14.68
C PRO A 442 -6.70 6.05 -15.93
N PHE A 443 -7.71 5.70 -16.73
CA PHE A 443 -8.07 6.44 -17.95
C PHE A 443 -9.55 6.83 -17.99
N SER A 444 -9.85 7.97 -18.62
CA SER A 444 -11.20 8.52 -18.78
C SER A 444 -11.78 8.37 -20.18
N GLN A 445 -10.94 8.39 -21.22
CA GLN A 445 -11.39 8.24 -22.62
C GLN A 445 -10.66 7.08 -23.30
N THR A 446 -9.34 7.15 -23.37
CA THR A 446 -8.51 6.11 -24.00
C THR A 446 -7.24 5.86 -23.19
N THR A 447 -6.69 4.66 -23.36
CA THR A 447 -5.39 4.25 -22.84
C THR A 447 -4.60 3.56 -23.94
N GLU A 448 -3.28 3.68 -23.92
CA GLU A 448 -2.39 3.14 -24.95
C GLU A 448 -1.30 2.26 -24.32
N LEU A 449 -0.97 1.18 -25.00
CA LEU A 449 0.18 0.33 -24.72
C LEU A 449 1.07 0.30 -25.96
N LYS A 450 2.36 0.60 -25.79
CA LYS A 450 3.39 0.55 -26.83
C LYS A 450 4.17 -0.76 -26.78
N TYR A 451 4.53 -1.29 -27.94
CA TYR A 451 5.35 -2.50 -28.08
C TYR A 451 6.30 -2.41 -29.28
N SER A 452 7.48 -3.01 -29.17
CA SER A 452 8.46 -3.11 -30.26
C SER A 452 8.60 -4.55 -30.74
N LEU A 453 8.67 -4.74 -32.05
CA LEU A 453 8.80 -6.05 -32.70
C LEU A 453 10.12 -6.12 -33.47
N SER A 454 10.95 -7.13 -33.19
CA SER A 454 12.18 -7.37 -33.94
C SER A 454 11.95 -8.18 -35.23
N GLU A 455 10.79 -8.84 -35.34
CA GLU A 455 10.37 -9.62 -36.51
C GLU A 455 8.85 -9.52 -36.66
N SER A 456 8.28 -10.06 -37.75
CA SER A 456 6.83 -10.01 -37.92
C SER A 456 6.13 -10.94 -36.93
N SER A 457 5.10 -10.45 -36.22
CA SER A 457 4.45 -11.22 -35.15
C SER A 457 2.94 -11.01 -35.10
N THR A 458 2.20 -12.00 -34.60
CA THR A 458 0.78 -11.86 -34.27
C THR A 458 0.63 -11.34 -32.83
N ILE A 459 -0.15 -10.28 -32.68
CA ILE A 459 -0.46 -9.68 -31.37
C ILE A 459 -1.88 -10.06 -30.97
N SER A 460 -2.06 -10.52 -29.74
CA SER A 460 -3.37 -10.84 -29.17
C SER A 460 -3.52 -10.23 -27.79
N LEU A 461 -4.29 -9.13 -27.71
CA LEU A 461 -4.68 -8.49 -26.47
C LEU A 461 -6.10 -8.90 -26.07
N ARG A 462 -6.26 -9.49 -24.90
CA ARG A 462 -7.55 -9.80 -24.27
C ARG A 462 -7.73 -8.95 -23.02
N ILE A 463 -8.92 -8.40 -22.81
CA ILE A 463 -9.29 -7.56 -21.66
C ILE A 463 -10.50 -8.17 -20.97
N PHE A 464 -10.43 -8.32 -19.66
CA PHE A 464 -11.40 -8.99 -18.82
C PHE A 464 -11.88 -8.09 -17.69
N ASN A 465 -13.13 -8.26 -17.24
CA ASN A 465 -13.56 -7.69 -15.96
C ASN A 465 -13.06 -8.56 -14.78
N ILE A 466 -13.26 -8.09 -13.55
CA ILE A 466 -12.85 -8.82 -12.33
C ILE A 466 -13.56 -10.18 -12.14
N SER A 467 -14.68 -10.41 -12.81
CA SER A 467 -15.39 -11.70 -12.80
C SER A 467 -14.82 -12.69 -13.83
N GLY A 468 -13.78 -12.32 -14.57
CA GLY A 468 -13.16 -13.13 -15.62
C GLY A 468 -13.88 -13.09 -16.97
N GLU A 469 -14.92 -12.26 -17.11
CA GLU A 469 -15.65 -12.11 -18.38
C GLU A 469 -14.80 -11.35 -19.40
N LEU A 470 -14.71 -11.86 -20.63
CA LEU A 470 -13.95 -11.26 -21.72
C LEU A 470 -14.69 -10.05 -22.33
N ILE A 471 -14.19 -8.86 -22.02
CA ILE A 471 -14.75 -7.56 -22.41
C ILE A 471 -14.33 -7.17 -23.83
N ARG A 472 -13.04 -7.32 -24.15
CA ARG A 472 -12.47 -6.96 -25.46
C ARG A 472 -11.39 -7.95 -25.86
N HIS A 473 -11.30 -8.24 -27.16
CA HIS A 473 -10.19 -8.97 -27.75
C HIS A 473 -9.76 -8.23 -29.01
N ILE A 474 -8.50 -7.81 -29.04
CA ILE A 474 -7.86 -7.19 -30.20
C ILE A 474 -6.81 -8.19 -30.67
N LYS A 475 -6.97 -8.66 -31.91
CA LYS A 475 -6.00 -9.55 -32.56
C LYS A 475 -5.49 -8.85 -33.81
N LEU A 476 -4.18 -8.64 -33.87
CA LEU A 476 -3.49 -8.08 -35.03
C LEU A 476 -2.55 -9.12 -35.58
N ASP A 477 -2.88 -9.70 -36.72
CA ASP A 477 -2.05 -10.70 -37.36
C ASP A 477 -0.91 -10.04 -38.14
N ASN A 478 0.25 -10.70 -38.15
CA ASN A 478 1.40 -10.37 -38.99
C ASN A 478 1.82 -8.88 -38.94
N GLN A 479 1.96 -8.34 -37.73
CA GLN A 479 2.47 -6.99 -37.51
C GLN A 479 3.94 -6.93 -37.88
N ALA A 480 4.32 -6.00 -38.78
CA ALA A 480 5.68 -5.85 -39.27
C ALA A 480 6.68 -5.50 -38.14
N PRO A 481 7.99 -5.76 -38.31
CA PRO A 481 9.01 -5.29 -37.37
C PRO A 481 8.95 -3.76 -37.19
N GLY A 482 9.24 -3.28 -35.98
CA GLY A 482 9.24 -1.86 -35.63
C GLY A 482 8.45 -1.53 -34.36
N ASP A 483 8.28 -0.23 -34.10
CA ASP A 483 7.52 0.28 -32.96
C ASP A 483 6.04 0.41 -33.29
N HIS A 484 5.21 -0.07 -32.37
CA HIS A 484 3.76 -0.10 -32.52
C HIS A 484 3.06 0.36 -31.24
N LYS A 485 1.77 0.63 -31.39
CA LYS A 485 0.90 1.05 -30.30
C LYS A 485 -0.48 0.43 -30.42
N MET A 486 -1.06 0.07 -29.29
CA MET A 486 -2.40 -0.49 -29.17
C MET A 486 -3.22 0.34 -28.21
N GLN A 487 -4.40 0.77 -28.64
CA GLN A 487 -5.28 1.61 -27.86
C GLN A 487 -6.51 0.84 -27.40
N TRP A 488 -7.00 1.18 -26.21
CA TRP A 488 -8.31 0.79 -25.73
C TRP A 488 -9.06 2.00 -25.23
N ASP A 489 -10.32 2.11 -25.63
CA ASP A 489 -11.24 3.23 -25.40
C ASP A 489 -12.32 2.90 -24.37
N GLY A 490 -12.13 1.83 -23.59
CA GLY A 490 -13.13 1.34 -22.64
C GLY A 490 -14.28 0.59 -23.31
N MET A 491 -14.33 0.43 -24.64
CA MET A 491 -15.42 -0.28 -25.29
C MET A 491 -15.28 -1.80 -25.19
N ASN A 492 -16.41 -2.46 -25.03
CA ASN A 492 -16.52 -3.92 -25.13
C ASN A 492 -16.64 -4.38 -26.59
N ARG A 493 -16.82 -5.69 -26.80
CA ARG A 493 -17.00 -6.32 -28.14
C ARG A 493 -18.27 -5.88 -28.88
N LYS A 494 -19.27 -5.36 -28.18
CA LYS A 494 -20.53 -4.86 -28.76
C LYS A 494 -20.45 -3.35 -29.10
N GLY A 495 -19.28 -2.73 -28.95
CA GLY A 495 -19.11 -1.28 -29.13
C GLY A 495 -19.77 -0.45 -28.02
N GLN A 496 -20.12 -1.08 -26.89
CA GLN A 496 -20.71 -0.39 -25.74
C GLN A 496 -19.63 -0.07 -24.72
N MET A 497 -19.80 1.04 -24.01
CA MET A 497 -18.89 1.42 -22.92
C MET A 497 -18.92 0.35 -21.83
N ALA A 498 -17.74 -0.17 -21.47
CA ALA A 498 -17.61 -1.05 -20.32
C ALA A 498 -17.83 -0.23 -19.04
N LYS A 499 -18.46 -0.83 -18.03
CA LYS A 499 -18.71 -0.16 -16.74
C LYS A 499 -17.40 0.38 -16.15
N LYS A 500 -17.44 1.55 -15.52
CA LYS A 500 -16.34 2.03 -14.67
C LYS A 500 -15.87 0.92 -13.72
N GLY A 501 -14.56 0.79 -13.55
CA GLY A 501 -13.99 -0.25 -12.69
C GLY A 501 -12.63 -0.73 -13.13
N THR A 502 -12.20 -1.79 -12.45
CA THR A 502 -10.91 -2.44 -12.70
C THR A 502 -11.07 -3.57 -13.72
N PHE A 503 -10.15 -3.63 -14.67
CA PHE A 503 -10.05 -4.66 -15.69
C PHE A 503 -8.66 -5.29 -15.65
N LEU A 504 -8.58 -6.54 -16.09
CA LEU A 504 -7.34 -7.28 -16.28
C LEU A 504 -7.09 -7.43 -17.77
N TYR A 505 -5.84 -7.30 -18.21
CA TYR A 505 -5.47 -7.57 -19.60
C TYR A 505 -4.40 -8.64 -19.71
N SER A 506 -4.39 -9.31 -20.87
CA SER A 506 -3.42 -10.33 -21.29
C SER A 506 -3.03 -10.05 -22.73
N LEU A 507 -1.79 -9.62 -22.94
CA LEU A 507 -1.18 -9.37 -24.24
C LEU A 507 -0.20 -10.50 -24.57
N LYS A 508 -0.39 -11.14 -25.72
CA LYS A 508 0.53 -12.11 -26.28
C LYS A 508 1.12 -11.59 -27.58
N ILE A 509 2.42 -11.76 -27.74
CA ILE A 509 3.14 -11.64 -29.00
C ILE A 509 3.53 -13.05 -29.42
N ILE A 510 3.07 -13.44 -30.59
CA ILE A 510 3.23 -14.78 -31.16
C ILE A 510 4.11 -14.63 -32.39
N ASP A 511 5.26 -15.30 -32.40
CA ASP A 511 6.17 -15.26 -33.54
C ASP A 511 5.57 -15.96 -34.77
N GLN A 512 6.28 -15.90 -35.90
CA GLN A 512 5.82 -16.54 -37.14
C GLN A 512 5.75 -18.08 -37.04
N LYS A 513 6.40 -18.69 -36.04
CA LYS A 513 6.38 -20.14 -35.80
C LYS A 513 5.18 -20.56 -34.94
N GLY A 514 4.39 -19.60 -34.45
CA GLY A 514 3.23 -19.86 -33.60
C GLY A 514 3.57 -19.94 -32.11
N THR A 515 4.81 -19.63 -31.74
CA THR A 515 5.32 -19.65 -30.37
C THR A 515 4.99 -18.33 -29.67
N VAL A 516 4.57 -18.37 -28.41
CA VAL A 516 4.38 -17.14 -27.62
C VAL A 516 5.76 -16.58 -27.23
N ALA A 517 6.26 -15.64 -28.03
CA ALA A 517 7.56 -15.02 -27.83
C ALA A 517 7.55 -13.99 -26.69
N LYS A 518 6.41 -13.38 -26.38
CA LYS A 518 6.23 -12.54 -25.18
C LYS A 518 4.80 -12.62 -24.66
N HIS A 519 4.67 -12.70 -23.33
CA HIS A 519 3.38 -12.56 -22.64
C HIS A 519 3.48 -11.47 -21.59
N ARG A 520 2.46 -10.59 -21.54
CA ARG A 520 2.32 -9.55 -20.53
C ARG A 520 0.89 -9.54 -20.03
N SER A 521 0.71 -9.54 -18.72
CA SER A 521 -0.57 -9.26 -18.08
C SER A 521 -0.48 -8.02 -17.21
N GLY A 522 -1.63 -7.45 -16.88
CA GLY A 522 -1.68 -6.31 -15.98
C GLY A 522 -3.10 -5.85 -15.68
N LYS A 523 -3.18 -4.77 -14.91
CA LYS A 523 -4.42 -4.12 -14.52
C LYS A 523 -4.59 -2.81 -15.27
N VAL A 524 -5.83 -2.48 -15.62
CA VAL A 524 -6.21 -1.17 -16.16
C VAL A 524 -7.51 -0.69 -15.51
N VAL A 525 -7.60 0.59 -15.17
CA VAL A 525 -8.74 1.19 -14.46
C VAL A 525 -9.45 2.17 -15.38
N HIS A 526 -10.71 1.89 -15.68
CA HIS A 526 -11.60 2.75 -16.46
C HIS A 526 -12.45 3.62 -15.52
N LEU A 527 -12.44 4.94 -15.73
CA LEU A 527 -13.07 5.91 -14.83
C LEU A 527 -14.51 6.29 -15.19
N GLN A 528 -14.99 6.01 -16.42
CA GLN A 528 -16.29 6.48 -16.92
C GLN A 528 -17.37 5.38 -16.96
#